data_AF-A0A3C1L7L5-F1
#
_entry.id   AF-A0A3C1L7L5-F1
#
_cell.length_a   1.000
_cell.length_b   1.000
_cell.length_c   1.000
_cell.angle_alpha   90.00
_cell.angle_beta   90.00
_cell.angle_gamma   90.00
#
_symmetry.space_group_name_H-M   'P 1'
#
loop_
_entity.id
_entity.type
_entity.pdbx_description
1 polymer ?
#
loop_
_entity_poly.entity_id
_entity_poly.type
_entity_poly.pdbx_seq_one_letter_code
_entity_poly.pdbx_strand_id
1 'polypeptide(L)' 'MGRDKALVPVHGAPMVMHVVSALRSAGCDPVQAIGGDAPALAALGLDVVGDGHPGEGPLGGVITALAASADST' A
#
# COMPACT_ATOMS: atom_id res chain seq x y z
N MET A 1 -4.03 2.15 -17.78
CA MET A 1 -3.52 3.53 -17.99
C MET A 1 -2.47 3.81 -16.92
N GLY A 2 -1.25 4.22 -17.31
CA GLY A 2 -0.20 4.68 -16.40
C GLY A 2 0.47 3.58 -15.58
N ARG A 3 1.79 3.70 -15.34
CA ARG A 3 2.50 2.82 -14.40
C ARG A 3 1.90 2.97 -12.99
N ASP A 4 2.08 1.97 -12.14
CA ASP A 4 1.71 2.11 -10.73
C ASP A 4 2.36 3.35 -10.12
N LYS A 5 1.52 4.27 -9.63
CA LYS A 5 1.94 5.54 -9.03
C LYS A 5 2.81 5.33 -7.79
N ALA A 6 2.62 4.22 -7.07
CA ALA A 6 3.40 3.85 -5.90
C ALA A 6 4.89 3.67 -6.23
N LEU A 7 5.19 3.24 -7.47
CA LEU A 7 6.54 2.98 -7.94
C LEU A 7 7.19 4.20 -8.62
N VAL A 8 6.51 5.34 -8.66
CA VAL A 8 7.07 6.57 -9.24
C VAL A 8 8.24 7.05 -8.39
N PRO A 9 9.46 7.23 -8.94
CA PRO A 9 10.55 7.80 -8.17
C PRO A 9 10.27 9.25 -7.80
N VAL A 10 10.39 9.54 -6.51
CA VAL A 10 10.34 10.88 -5.91
C VAL A 10 11.62 11.02 -5.09
N HIS A 11 12.44 12.04 -5.37
CA HIS A 11 13.74 12.22 -4.70
C HIS A 11 14.62 10.97 -4.62
N GLY A 12 14.62 10.15 -5.68
CA GLY A 12 15.46 8.95 -5.78
C GLY A 12 14.89 7.67 -5.14
N ALA A 13 13.72 7.72 -4.49
CA ALA A 13 13.06 6.54 -3.93
C ALA A 13 11.62 6.37 -4.48
N PRO A 14 11.07 5.15 -4.56
CA PRO A 14 9.67 4.95 -4.93
C PRO A 14 8.72 5.74 -4.03
N MET A 15 7.68 6.35 -4.60
CA MET A 15 6.70 7.20 -3.90
C MET A 15 6.15 6.54 -2.63
N VAL A 16 5.85 5.24 -2.71
CA VAL A 16 5.32 4.47 -1.58
C VAL A 16 6.27 4.45 -0.37
N MET A 17 7.60 4.46 -0.60
CA MET A 17 8.58 4.42 0.49
C MET A 17 8.58 5.71 1.30
N HIS A 18 8.25 6.85 0.69
CA HIS A 18 8.06 8.11 1.42
C HIS A 18 6.85 8.04 2.35
N VAL A 19 5.73 7.47 1.87
CA VAL A 19 4.51 7.29 2.68
C VAL A 19 4.76 6.32 3.82
N VAL A 20 5.40 5.18 3.55
CA VAL A 20 5.74 4.17 4.56
C VAL A 20 6.67 4.75 5.62
N SER A 21 7.69 5.52 5.21
CA SER A 21 8.59 6.20 6.13
C SER A 21 7.84 7.19 7.03
N ALA A 22 6.92 7.98 6.46
CA ALA A 22 6.10 8.92 7.23
C ALA A 22 5.20 8.22 8.26
N LEU A 23 4.52 7.13 7.87
CA LEU A 23 3.66 6.34 8.77
C LEU A 23 4.46 5.71 9.90
N ARG A 24 5.59 5.06 9.59
CA ARG A 24 6.47 4.45 10.60
C ARG A 24 7.04 5.50 11.57
N SER A 25 7.44 6.66 11.05
CA SER A 25 7.93 7.77 11.88
C SER A 25 6.85 8.35 12.80
N ALA A 26 5.57 8.19 12.43
CA ALA A 26 4.42 8.54 13.27
C ALA A 26 4.05 7.45 14.29
N GLY A 27 4.76 6.32 14.32
CA GLY A 27 4.52 5.21 15.24
C GLY A 27 3.53 4.16 14.75
N CYS A 28 3.14 4.17 13.46
CA CYS A 28 2.31 3.12 12.90
C CYS A 28 3.11 1.84 12.69
N ASP A 29 2.65 0.75 13.30
CA ASP A 29 3.17 -0.62 13.10
C ASP A 29 2.03 -1.62 13.42
N PRO A 30 1.62 -2.51 12.50
CA PRO A 30 2.16 -2.71 11.15
C PRO A 30 1.77 -1.60 10.14
N VAL A 31 2.48 -1.55 9.01
CA VAL A 31 2.14 -0.74 7.82
C VAL A 31 1.96 -1.66 6.62
N GLN A 32 0.75 -1.69 6.06
CA GLN A 32 0.36 -2.53 4.93
C GLN A 32 -0.02 -1.69 3.71
N ALA A 33 0.35 -2.17 2.52
CA ALA A 33 -0.07 -1.61 1.23
C ALA A 33 -1.29 -2.36 0.71
N ILE A 34 -2.27 -1.61 0.18
CA ILE A 34 -3.52 -2.19 -0.35
C ILE A 34 -3.55 -2.04 -1.87
N GLY A 35 -3.69 -3.17 -2.58
CA GLY A 35 -3.72 -3.22 -4.03
C GLY A 35 -2.40 -2.83 -4.71
N GLY A 36 -2.50 -2.36 -5.96
CA GLY A 36 -1.34 -2.01 -6.78
C GLY A 36 -0.62 -3.22 -7.39
N ASP A 37 0.62 -3.00 -7.83
CA ASP A 37 1.52 -4.04 -8.32
C ASP A 37 2.14 -4.79 -7.13
N ALA A 38 1.41 -5.80 -6.63
CA ALA A 38 1.80 -6.54 -5.44
C ALA A 38 3.21 -7.17 -5.53
N PRO A 39 3.62 -7.82 -6.64
CA PRO A 39 4.99 -8.29 -6.78
C PRO A 39 6.04 -7.19 -6.64
N ALA A 40 5.84 -6.03 -7.27
CA ALA A 40 6.79 -4.93 -7.19
C ALA A 40 6.83 -4.30 -5.78
N LEU A 41 5.69 -4.18 -5.12
CA LEU A 41 5.61 -3.66 -3.74
C LEU A 41 6.22 -4.62 -2.72
N ALA A 42 5.97 -5.93 -2.86
CA ALA A 42 6.60 -6.95 -2.03
C ALA A 42 8.12 -6.98 -2.21
N ALA A 43 8.63 -6.75 -3.43
CA ALA A 43 10.07 -6.63 -3.70
C ALA A 43 10.72 -5.41 -3.00
N LEU A 44 9.94 -4.42 -2.58
CA LEU A 44 10.38 -3.29 -1.74
C LEU A 44 10.30 -3.60 -0.23
N GLY A 45 9.89 -4.82 0.15
CA GLY A 45 9.75 -5.25 1.55
C GLY A 45 8.47 -4.77 2.23
N LEU A 46 7.42 -4.44 1.46
CA LEU A 46 6.12 -4.07 1.99
C LEU A 46 5.24 -5.30 2.18
N ASP A 47 4.45 -5.30 3.25
CA ASP A 47 3.31 -6.22 3.38
C ASP A 47 2.18 -5.73 2.47
N VAL A 48 1.67 -6.60 1.61
CA VAL A 48 0.70 -6.23 0.56
C VAL A 48 -0.55 -7.07 0.69
N VAL A 49 -1.68 -6.39 0.86
CA VAL A 49 -3.02 -6.99 0.80
C VAL A 49 -3.59 -6.69 -0.58
N GLY A 50 -4.00 -7.74 -1.30
CA GLY A 50 -4.67 -7.57 -2.60
C GLY A 50 -6.00 -6.82 -2.45
N ASP A 51 -6.33 -5.96 -3.42
CA ASP A 51 -7.61 -5.24 -3.42
C ASP A 51 -8.78 -6.21 -3.64
N GLY A 52 -9.69 -6.29 -2.66
CA GLY A 52 -10.90 -7.13 -2.73
C GLY A 52 -11.98 -6.56 -3.65
N HIS A 53 -11.86 -5.30 -4.07
CA HIS A 53 -12.83 -4.56 -4.87
C HIS A 53 -12.18 -3.93 -6.13
N PRO A 54 -11.54 -4.75 -6.99
CA PRO A 54 -10.71 -4.22 -8.08
C PRO A 54 -11.54 -3.41 -9.08
N GLY A 55 -11.10 -2.17 -9.33
CA GLY A 55 -11.75 -1.27 -10.29
C GLY A 55 -12.87 -0.41 -9.71
N GLU A 56 -13.24 -0.59 -8.44
CA GLU A 56 -14.27 0.22 -7.76
C GLU A 56 -13.73 1.56 -7.21
N GLY A 57 -12.46 1.85 -7.48
CA GLY A 57 -11.81 3.10 -7.08
C GLY A 57 -11.31 3.09 -5.62
N PRO A 58 -10.94 4.26 -5.07
CA PRO A 58 -10.25 4.33 -3.77
C PRO A 58 -11.04 3.75 -2.59
N LEU A 59 -12.38 3.81 -2.64
CA LEU A 59 -13.22 3.28 -1.56
C LEU A 59 -13.12 1.75 -1.45
N GLY A 60 -12.95 1.03 -2.56
CA GLY A 60 -12.73 -0.42 -2.55
C GLY A 60 -11.47 -0.83 -1.78
N GLY A 61 -10.39 -0.05 -1.96
CA GLY A 61 -9.15 -0.22 -1.19
C GLY A 61 -9.35 0.07 0.31
N VAL A 62 -10.15 1.07 0.67
CA VAL A 62 -10.46 1.37 2.09
C VAL A 62 -11.25 0.24 2.74
N ILE A 63 -12.25 -0.32 2.05
CA ILE A 63 -13.03 -1.46 2.55
C ILE A 63 -12.11 -2.66 2.81
N THR A 64 -11.23 -2.97 1.85
CA THR A 64 -10.22 -4.03 1.98
C THR A 64 -9.30 -3.78 3.18
N ALA A 65 -8.82 -2.55 3.37
CA ALA A 65 -7.95 -2.18 4.49
C ALA A 65 -8.62 -2.40 5.86
N LEU A 66 -9.89 -1.98 5.98
CA LEU A 66 -10.66 -2.13 7.22
C LEU A 66 -10.89 -3.60 7.56
N ALA A 67 -11.20 -4.44 6.55
CA ALA A 67 -11.37 -5.88 6.74
C ALA A 67 -10.07 -6.55 7.21
N ALA A 68 -8.94 -6.29 6.54
CA ALA A 68 -7.65 -6.86 6.92
C ALA A 68 -7.18 -6.45 8.33
N SER A 69 -7.53 -5.22 8.76
CA SER A 69 -7.21 -4.71 10.09
C SER A 69 -8.03 -5.38 11.19
N ALA A 70 -9.25 -5.83 10.89
CA ALA A 70 -10.13 -6.50 11.86
C ALA A 70 -9.68 -7.93 12.17
N ASP A 71 -9.09 -8.62 11.19
CA ASP A 71 -8.62 -10.01 11.32
C ASP A 71 -7.26 -10.14 12.04
N SER A 72 -6.60 -9.01 12.37
CA SER A 72 -5.26 -8.98 12.98
C SER A 72 -5.29 -9.07 14.52
N THR A 73 -6.35 -9.63 15.12
CA THR A 73 -6.51 -9.83 16.58
C THR A 73 -6.22 -11.27 16.98
#